data_AF-A0A2A7TXW1-F1
#
_entry.id   AF-A0A2A7TXW1-F1
#
_cell.length_a   1.000
_cell.length_b   1.000
_cell.length_c   1.000
_cell.angle_alpha   90.00
_cell.angle_beta   90.00
_cell.angle_gamma   90.00
#
_symmetry.space_group_name_H-M   'P 1'
#
loop_
_entity.id
_entity.type
_entity.pdbx_description
1 polymer ?
#
loop_
_entity_poly.entity_id
_entity_poly.type
_entity_poly.pdbx_seq_one_letter_code
_entity_poly.pdbx_strand_id
1 'polypeptide(L)'
;MSKRKHLTQSEVERLLQQARYSYFAERNYCMIYMGFIHGLRVSELLSLRLSDIDLDDQSIYIHRLKNGLSTNHPLLPEEVEVIRVWLQARRKIRYAADSEWLFLSRLGTRLTRQQFYKIITDYGKKAEISICSHPHMLRHACGYALADRGIDTRLIQDYLGHRNIRHTVRYTASNAARFQGVWQRKKRLVTGQLGPKCQVPRLVRLSSI
;
A
#
# COMPACT_ATOMS: atom_id res chain seq x y z
N MET A 1 -3.39 28.56 -3.53
CA MET A 1 -4.09 27.29 -3.82
C MET A 1 -3.56 26.21 -2.89
N SER A 2 -4.43 25.53 -2.13
CA SER A 2 -4.01 24.44 -1.24
C SER A 2 -3.42 23.29 -2.08
N LYS A 3 -2.14 22.95 -1.88
CA LYS A 3 -1.49 21.85 -2.60
C LYS A 3 -2.23 20.53 -2.29
N ARG A 4 -2.52 19.75 -3.35
CA ARG A 4 -3.11 18.41 -3.26
C ARG A 4 -2.33 17.53 -2.27
N LYS A 5 -3.04 16.80 -1.41
CA LYS A 5 -2.48 15.99 -0.30
C LYS A 5 -2.57 14.47 -0.53
N HIS A 6 -2.78 14.03 -1.76
CA HIS A 6 -2.89 12.62 -2.13
C HIS A 6 -2.21 12.38 -3.47
N LEU A 7 -1.75 11.15 -3.69
CA LEU A 7 -1.26 10.69 -4.99
C LEU A 7 -2.43 10.15 -5.81
N THR A 8 -2.42 10.35 -7.12
CA THR A 8 -3.34 9.62 -8.01
C THR A 8 -2.89 8.17 -8.16
N GLN A 9 -3.76 7.29 -8.67
CA GLN A 9 -3.37 5.92 -8.96
C GLN A 9 -2.18 5.86 -9.94
N SER A 10 -2.18 6.69 -10.99
CA SER A 10 -1.05 6.81 -11.93
C SER A 10 0.25 7.24 -11.26
N GLU A 11 0.19 8.13 -10.27
CA GLU A 11 1.38 8.54 -9.52
C GLU A 11 1.91 7.45 -8.60
N VAL A 12 1.02 6.65 -7.99
CA VAL A 12 1.43 5.46 -7.23
C VAL A 12 2.10 4.44 -8.16
N GLU A 13 1.57 4.23 -9.37
CA GLU A 13 2.18 3.38 -10.39
C GLU A 13 3.57 3.89 -10.80
N ARG A 14 3.75 5.21 -10.97
CA ARG A 14 5.07 5.81 -11.22
C ARG A 14 6.05 5.59 -10.05
N LEU A 15 5.59 5.69 -8.79
CA LEU A 15 6.43 5.37 -7.62
C LEU A 15 6.85 3.90 -7.60
N LEU A 16 5.92 2.99 -7.89
CA LEU A 16 6.21 1.56 -7.99
C LEU A 16 7.24 1.29 -9.10
N GLN A 17 7.12 1.96 -10.24
CA GLN A 17 8.10 1.85 -11.32
C GLN A 17 9.50 2.31 -10.87
N GLN A 18 9.61 3.41 -10.12
CA GLN A 18 10.90 3.87 -9.59
C GLN A 18 11.50 2.90 -8.56
N ALA A 19 10.67 2.21 -7.77
CA ALA A 19 11.14 1.23 -6.81
C ALA A 19 11.89 0.06 -7.48
N ARG A 20 11.50 -0.33 -8.71
CA ARG A 20 12.10 -1.44 -9.47
C ARG A 20 13.58 -1.25 -9.78
N TYR A 21 14.04 -0.01 -9.88
CA TYR A 21 15.43 0.32 -10.19
C TYR A 21 16.27 0.62 -8.95
N SER A 22 15.76 0.30 -7.76
CA SER A 22 16.47 0.55 -6.50
C SER A 22 17.22 -0.67 -6.00
N TYR A 23 18.24 -0.43 -5.18
CA TYR A 23 19.03 -1.52 -4.57
C TYR A 23 18.20 -2.49 -3.70
N PHE A 24 17.07 -2.02 -3.17
CA PHE A 24 16.12 -2.85 -2.41
C PHE A 24 14.77 -2.89 -3.13
N ALA A 25 14.80 -3.23 -4.42
CA ALA A 25 13.64 -3.14 -5.31
C ALA A 25 12.44 -3.92 -4.78
N GLU A 26 12.63 -5.18 -4.42
CA GLU A 26 11.60 -6.09 -3.94
C GLU A 26 10.94 -5.54 -2.67
N ARG A 27 11.76 -5.11 -1.70
CA ARG A 27 11.30 -4.53 -0.44
C ARG A 27 10.49 -3.27 -0.68
N ASN A 28 11.09 -2.31 -1.37
CA ASN A 28 10.52 -0.97 -1.48
C ASN A 28 9.26 -1.00 -2.36
N TYR A 29 9.23 -1.85 -3.39
CA TYR A 29 8.04 -2.11 -4.19
C TYR A 29 6.92 -2.70 -3.31
N CYS A 30 7.21 -3.75 -2.54
CA CYS A 30 6.25 -4.38 -1.63
C CYS A 30 5.70 -3.39 -0.59
N MET A 31 6.56 -2.57 0.01
CA MET A 31 6.14 -1.54 0.98
C MET A 31 5.20 -0.50 0.38
N ILE A 32 5.48 -0.01 -0.85
CA ILE A 32 4.63 0.97 -1.53
C ILE A 32 3.30 0.34 -1.92
N TYR A 33 3.34 -0.88 -2.47
CA TYR A 33 2.18 -1.63 -2.91
C TYR A 33 1.21 -1.87 -1.75
N MET A 34 1.68 -2.51 -0.66
CA MET A 34 0.85 -2.78 0.52
C MET A 34 0.40 -1.48 1.22
N GLY A 35 1.28 -0.47 1.27
CA GLY A 35 0.96 0.85 1.83
C GLY A 35 -0.22 1.52 1.10
N PHE A 36 -0.32 1.33 -0.22
CA PHE A 36 -1.44 1.78 -1.03
C PHE A 36 -2.65 0.86 -0.91
N ILE A 37 -2.52 -0.45 -1.15
CA ILE A 37 -3.66 -1.39 -1.18
C ILE A 37 -4.42 -1.42 0.14
N HIS A 38 -3.72 -1.56 1.27
CA HIS A 38 -4.34 -1.62 2.59
C HIS A 38 -4.45 -0.24 3.26
N GLY A 39 -4.05 0.83 2.57
CA GLY A 39 -4.12 2.21 3.08
C GLY A 39 -3.42 2.38 4.43
N LEU A 40 -2.27 1.73 4.63
CA LEU A 40 -1.58 1.68 5.91
C LEU A 40 -0.99 3.05 6.29
N ARG A 41 -1.01 3.37 7.59
CA ARG A 41 -0.11 4.40 8.12
C ARG A 41 1.32 3.86 8.10
N VAL A 42 2.31 4.75 8.01
CA VAL A 42 3.72 4.32 8.00
C VAL A 42 4.09 3.47 9.21
N SER A 43 3.59 3.81 10.40
CA SER A 43 3.85 3.02 11.60
C SER A 43 3.16 1.65 11.58
N GLU A 44 2.01 1.53 10.93
CA GLU A 44 1.30 0.24 10.77
C GLU A 44 2.09 -0.65 9.79
N LEU A 45 2.43 -0.12 8.61
CA LEU A 45 3.24 -0.80 7.60
C LEU A 45 4.56 -1.32 8.16
N LEU A 46 5.28 -0.47 8.89
CA LEU A 46 6.58 -0.82 9.46
C LEU A 46 6.48 -1.79 10.65
N SER A 47 5.29 -1.99 11.21
CA SER A 47 5.07 -2.92 12.33
C SER A 47 4.39 -4.22 11.90
N LEU A 48 4.21 -4.45 10.59
CA LEU A 48 3.72 -5.74 10.10
C LEU A 48 4.72 -6.85 10.44
N ARG A 49 4.18 -7.97 10.91
CA ARG A 49 4.93 -9.18 11.26
C ARG A 49 4.73 -10.25 10.19
N LEU A 50 5.65 -11.20 10.13
CA LEU A 50 5.48 -12.39 9.30
C LEU A 50 4.23 -13.18 9.70
N SER A 51 3.94 -13.26 10.99
CA SER A 51 2.76 -13.96 11.54
C SER A 51 1.43 -13.29 11.22
N ASP A 52 1.44 -12.04 10.73
CA ASP A 52 0.20 -11.36 10.35
C ASP A 52 -0.29 -11.80 8.96
N ILE A 53 0.53 -12.53 8.18
CA ILE A 53 0.26 -12.90 6.80
C ILE A 53 0.04 -14.41 6.69
N ASP A 54 -1.09 -14.79 6.11
CA ASP A 54 -1.35 -16.14 5.64
C ASP A 54 -1.39 -16.12 4.10
N LEU A 55 -0.35 -16.68 3.47
CA LEU A 55 -0.25 -16.72 2.01
C LEU A 55 -1.06 -17.87 1.39
N ASP A 56 -1.48 -18.84 2.19
CA ASP A 56 -2.26 -19.99 1.72
C ASP A 56 -3.75 -19.64 1.76
N ASP A 57 -4.21 -18.98 2.83
CA ASP A 57 -5.55 -18.38 2.94
C ASP A 57 -5.67 -17.03 2.20
N GLN A 58 -4.55 -16.49 1.70
CA GLN A 58 -4.48 -15.18 1.03
C GLN A 58 -5.10 -14.07 1.89
N SER A 59 -4.71 -14.01 3.15
CA SER A 59 -5.23 -13.04 4.10
C SER A 59 -4.10 -12.39 4.91
N ILE A 60 -4.35 -11.16 5.37
CA ILE A 60 -3.45 -10.43 6.24
C ILE A 60 -4.23 -9.74 7.35
N TYR A 61 -3.78 -9.92 8.59
CA TYR A 61 -4.36 -9.24 9.75
C TYR A 61 -3.76 -7.83 9.89
N ILE A 62 -4.61 -6.80 9.78
CA ILE A 62 -4.15 -5.41 9.84
C ILE A 62 -4.37 -4.84 11.24
N HIS A 63 -3.28 -4.63 11.98
CA HIS A 63 -3.29 -3.93 13.26
C HIS A 63 -3.43 -2.42 13.07
N ARG A 64 -4.63 -1.87 13.28
CA ARG A 64 -4.87 -0.42 13.15
C ARG A 64 -4.48 0.32 14.42
N LEU A 65 -3.65 1.35 14.24
CA LEU A 65 -3.29 2.25 15.35
C LEU A 65 -4.43 3.22 15.66
N LYS A 66 -4.31 3.86 16.83
CA LYS A 66 -5.29 4.84 17.34
C LYS A 66 -6.69 4.23 17.36
N ASN A 67 -6.85 3.05 18.00
CA ASN A 67 -8.06 2.21 18.07
C ASN A 67 -8.90 2.30 16.78
N GLY A 68 -8.23 2.14 15.64
CA GLY A 68 -8.96 1.87 14.40
C GLY A 68 -9.44 0.42 14.42
N LEU A 69 -10.35 0.08 13.52
CA LEU A 69 -10.82 -1.30 13.39
C LEU A 69 -9.69 -2.18 12.84
N SER A 70 -9.08 -3.02 13.69
CA SER A 70 -8.17 -4.07 13.25
C SER A 70 -8.98 -5.25 12.72
N THR A 71 -8.65 -5.75 11.53
CA THR A 71 -9.39 -6.83 10.88
C THR A 71 -8.53 -7.51 9.81
N ASN A 72 -8.99 -8.67 9.35
CA ASN A 72 -8.42 -9.35 8.18
C ASN A 72 -8.77 -8.60 6.90
N HIS A 73 -7.75 -8.36 6.08
CA HIS A 73 -7.89 -7.91 4.71
C HIS A 73 -7.53 -9.08 3.79
N PRO A 74 -8.22 -9.27 2.66
CA PRO A 74 -7.79 -10.22 1.64
C PRO A 74 -6.52 -9.69 0.97
N LEU A 75 -5.59 -10.59 0.67
CA LEU A 75 -4.47 -10.35 -0.21
C LEU A 75 -4.90 -10.56 -1.65
N LEU A 76 -4.43 -9.68 -2.53
CA LEU A 76 -4.69 -9.81 -3.96
C LEU A 76 -3.72 -10.84 -4.58
N PRO A 77 -4.07 -11.53 -5.68
CA PRO A 77 -3.15 -12.46 -6.33
C PRO A 77 -1.80 -11.80 -6.69
N GLU A 78 -1.82 -10.58 -7.25
CA GLU A 78 -0.59 -9.85 -7.54
C GLU A 78 0.16 -9.43 -6.26
N GLU A 79 -0.54 -9.19 -5.16
CA GLU A 79 0.06 -8.86 -3.87
C GLU A 79 0.80 -10.05 -3.27
N VAL A 80 0.21 -11.24 -3.34
CA VAL A 80 0.83 -12.50 -2.92
C VAL A 80 2.16 -12.69 -3.64
N GLU A 81 2.20 -12.46 -4.95
CA GLU A 81 3.44 -12.57 -5.74
C GLU A 81 4.49 -11.53 -5.30
N VAL A 82 4.07 -10.28 -5.08
CA VAL A 82 4.95 -9.22 -4.57
C VAL A 82 5.53 -9.58 -3.20
N ILE A 83 4.72 -10.12 -2.29
CA ILE A 83 5.16 -10.55 -0.97
C ILE A 83 6.13 -11.73 -1.10
N ARG A 84 5.82 -12.74 -1.92
CA ARG A 84 6.71 -13.91 -2.14
C ARG A 84 8.09 -13.47 -2.66
N VAL A 85 8.13 -12.59 -3.65
CA VAL A 85 9.38 -12.02 -4.18
C VAL A 85 10.17 -11.29 -3.08
N TRP A 86 9.50 -10.48 -2.27
CA TRP A 86 10.16 -9.83 -1.12
C TRP A 86 10.66 -10.83 -0.09
N LEU A 87 9.87 -11.83 0.30
CA LEU A 87 10.27 -12.84 1.30
C LEU A 87 11.51 -13.63 0.85
N GLN A 88 11.64 -13.92 -0.45
CA GLN A 88 12.84 -14.55 -1.00
C GLN A 88 14.08 -13.64 -0.89
N ALA A 89 13.95 -12.35 -1.21
CA ALA A 89 15.04 -11.38 -1.04
C ALA A 89 15.37 -11.14 0.45
N ARG A 90 14.36 -11.09 1.31
CA ARG A 90 14.48 -10.90 2.76
C ARG A 90 15.37 -11.97 3.41
N ARG A 91 15.28 -13.24 2.96
CA ARG A 91 16.10 -14.36 3.47
C ARG A 91 17.61 -14.13 3.31
N LYS A 92 18.03 -13.29 2.36
CA LYS A 92 19.45 -12.95 2.13
C LYS A 92 19.99 -11.88 3.08
N ILE A 93 19.13 -11.23 3.86
CA ILE A 93 19.53 -10.18 4.80
C ILE A 93 20.05 -10.83 6.08
N ARG A 94 21.20 -10.35 6.57
CA ARG A 94 21.79 -10.80 7.84
C ARG A 94 20.79 -10.65 8.99
N TYR A 95 20.67 -11.66 9.85
CA TYR A 95 19.74 -11.71 10.98
C TYR A 95 18.24 -11.70 10.62
N ALA A 96 17.89 -11.89 9.35
CA ALA A 96 16.47 -11.91 8.95
C ALA A 96 15.70 -13.12 9.50
N ALA A 97 16.38 -14.24 9.75
CA ALA A 97 15.79 -15.44 10.34
C ALA A 97 15.33 -15.20 11.78
N ASP A 98 16.06 -14.37 12.52
CA ASP A 98 15.80 -14.08 13.95
C ASP A 98 14.77 -12.95 14.14
N SER A 99 14.30 -12.34 13.04
CA SER A 99 13.41 -11.18 13.08
C SER A 99 11.97 -11.55 12.73
N GLU A 100 11.02 -11.14 13.58
CA GLU A 100 9.57 -11.28 13.34
C GLU A 100 9.03 -10.29 12.30
N TRP A 101 9.73 -9.19 12.05
CA TRP A 101 9.21 -8.08 11.24
C TRP A 101 9.21 -8.40 9.75
N LEU A 102 8.11 -8.06 9.06
CA LEU A 102 7.99 -8.26 7.62
C LEU A 102 9.03 -7.44 6.84
N PHE A 103 9.21 -6.17 7.20
CA PHE A 103 10.10 -5.24 6.50
C PHE A 103 11.35 -4.92 7.30
N LEU A 104 12.51 -5.26 6.73
CA LEU A 104 13.82 -5.07 7.34
C LEU A 104 14.67 -4.04 6.58
N SER A 105 15.49 -3.33 7.34
CA SER A 105 16.60 -2.53 6.83
C SER A 105 17.71 -3.44 6.30
N ARG A 106 18.74 -2.85 5.67
CA ARG A 106 19.94 -3.59 5.24
C ARG A 106 20.63 -4.32 6.40
N LEU A 107 20.50 -3.80 7.62
CA LEU A 107 21.16 -4.32 8.81
C LEU A 107 20.34 -5.40 9.53
N GLY A 108 19.21 -5.84 8.96
CA GLY A 108 18.31 -6.82 9.59
C GLY A 108 17.40 -6.23 10.67
N THR A 109 17.47 -4.93 10.92
CA THR A 109 16.62 -4.22 11.90
C THR A 109 15.36 -3.67 11.25
N ARG A 110 14.32 -3.37 12.05
CA ARG A 110 13.10 -2.72 11.54
C ARG A 110 13.42 -1.36 10.90
N LEU A 111 12.82 -1.10 9.74
CA LEU A 111 12.93 0.20 9.07
C LEU A 111 12.32 1.32 9.92
N THR A 112 12.93 2.50 9.90
CA THR A 112 12.40 3.69 10.57
C THR A 112 11.43 4.45 9.68
N ARG A 113 10.55 5.25 10.31
CA ARG A 113 9.63 6.14 9.59
C ARG A 113 10.37 7.12 8.68
N GLN A 114 11.53 7.61 9.12
CA GLN A 114 12.34 8.56 8.35
C GLN A 114 12.95 7.89 7.11
N GLN A 115 13.39 6.64 7.22
CA GLN A 115 13.89 5.88 6.06
C GLN A 115 12.80 5.70 5.02
N PHE A 116 11.59 5.29 5.42
CA PHE A 116 10.48 5.14 4.47
C PHE A 116 10.03 6.48 3.90
N TYR A 117 10.01 7.55 4.71
CA TYR A 117 9.75 8.90 4.22
C TYR A 117 10.72 9.29 3.09
N LYS A 118 12.02 9.09 3.32
CA LYS A 118 13.06 9.37 2.32
C LYS A 118 12.87 8.55 1.05
N ILE A 119 12.56 7.24 1.17
CA ILE A 119 12.26 6.38 0.02
C ILE A 119 11.13 6.97 -0.84
N ILE A 120 10.00 7.33 -0.23
CA ILE A 120 8.85 7.88 -0.97
C ILE A 120 9.16 9.24 -1.59
N THR A 121 9.83 10.12 -0.85
CA THR A 121 10.19 11.45 -1.36
C THR A 121 11.18 11.37 -2.52
N ASP A 122 12.20 10.52 -2.41
CA ASP A 122 13.21 10.34 -3.46
C ASP A 122 12.58 9.72 -4.72
N TYR A 123 11.70 8.74 -4.57
CA TYR A 123 10.95 8.19 -5.71
C TYR A 123 9.97 9.18 -6.30
N GLY A 124 9.31 10.01 -5.50
CA GLY A 124 8.43 11.06 -6.02
C GLY A 124 9.18 12.06 -6.89
N LYS A 125 10.40 12.44 -6.49
CA LYS A 125 11.28 13.29 -7.30
C LYS A 125 11.70 12.62 -8.60
N LYS A 126 12.20 11.38 -8.53
CA LYS A 126 12.62 10.60 -9.73
C LYS A 126 11.46 10.30 -10.67
N ALA A 127 10.27 10.14 -10.11
CA ALA A 127 9.05 9.94 -10.85
C ALA A 127 8.48 11.25 -11.39
N GLU A 128 9.09 12.43 -11.18
CA GLU A 128 8.57 13.73 -11.63
C GLU A 128 7.13 14.00 -11.17
N ILE A 129 6.83 13.66 -9.92
CA ILE A 129 5.55 13.98 -9.29
C ILE A 129 5.60 15.43 -8.81
N SER A 130 4.64 16.25 -9.27
CA SER A 130 4.63 17.70 -9.04
C SER A 130 4.44 18.11 -7.57
N ILE A 131 4.03 17.19 -6.71
CA ILE A 131 3.83 17.40 -5.28
C ILE A 131 4.84 16.59 -4.46
N CYS A 132 5.19 17.11 -3.28
CA CYS A 132 6.12 16.45 -2.37
C CYS A 132 5.52 15.14 -1.86
N SER A 133 5.97 14.02 -2.42
CA SER A 133 5.47 12.69 -2.09
C SER A 133 5.96 12.28 -0.70
N HIS A 134 5.04 11.80 0.14
CA HIS A 134 5.34 11.28 1.47
C HIS A 134 4.40 10.12 1.86
N PRO A 135 4.76 9.25 2.83
CA PRO A 135 4.05 8.00 3.12
C PRO A 135 2.53 8.15 3.36
N HIS A 136 2.09 9.18 4.08
CA HIS A 136 0.67 9.38 4.35
C HIS A 136 -0.18 9.61 3.09
N MET A 137 0.43 10.01 1.97
CA MET A 137 -0.29 10.19 0.72
C MET A 137 -0.69 8.87 0.06
N LEU A 138 0.00 7.76 0.32
CA LEU A 138 -0.42 6.42 -0.15
C LEU A 138 -1.75 6.03 0.47
N ARG A 139 -1.92 6.30 1.77
CA ARG A 139 -3.19 6.09 2.46
C ARG A 139 -4.31 6.97 1.92
N HIS A 140 -4.04 8.24 1.64
CA HIS A 140 -5.03 9.09 1.00
C HIS A 140 -5.37 8.59 -0.41
N ALA A 141 -4.36 8.19 -1.19
CA ALA A 141 -4.54 7.61 -2.51
C ALA A 141 -5.44 6.37 -2.46
N CYS A 142 -5.25 5.48 -1.48
CA CYS A 142 -6.15 4.35 -1.22
C CYS A 142 -7.61 4.80 -1.02
N GLY A 143 -7.82 5.77 -0.11
CA GLY A 143 -9.16 6.27 0.19
C GLY A 143 -9.87 6.91 -1.02
N TYR A 144 -9.15 7.74 -1.78
CA TYR A 144 -9.68 8.30 -3.03
C TYR A 144 -9.92 7.22 -4.09
N ALA A 145 -9.00 6.27 -4.27
CA ALA A 145 -9.15 5.17 -5.23
C ALA A 145 -10.35 4.27 -4.92
N LEU A 146 -10.64 4.00 -3.64
CA LEU A 146 -11.85 3.27 -3.23
C LEU A 146 -13.11 4.11 -3.44
N ALA A 147 -13.06 5.40 -3.11
CA ALA A 147 -14.17 6.31 -3.34
C ALA A 147 -14.53 6.40 -4.84
N ASP A 148 -13.53 6.55 -5.71
CA ASP A 148 -13.68 6.63 -7.17
C ASP A 148 -14.30 5.35 -7.76
N ARG A 149 -14.08 4.20 -7.12
CA ARG A 149 -14.71 2.91 -7.46
C ARG A 149 -16.16 2.79 -6.95
N GLY A 150 -16.70 3.82 -6.31
CA GLY A 150 -18.06 3.82 -5.77
C GLY A 150 -18.24 2.96 -4.51
N ILE A 151 -17.15 2.64 -3.81
CA ILE A 151 -17.22 1.88 -2.57
C ILE A 151 -17.93 2.71 -1.49
N ASP A 152 -18.79 2.05 -0.71
CA ASP A 152 -19.56 2.69 0.35
C ASP A 152 -18.66 3.41 1.37
N THR A 153 -19.08 4.59 1.83
CA THR A 153 -18.26 5.44 2.70
C THR A 153 -17.99 4.79 4.05
N ARG A 154 -18.94 4.02 4.60
CA ARG A 154 -18.75 3.30 5.87
C ARG A 154 -17.75 2.16 5.68
N LEU A 155 -17.84 1.43 4.56
CA LEU A 155 -16.85 0.40 4.23
C LEU A 155 -15.44 0.98 4.07
N ILE A 156 -15.28 2.13 3.39
CA ILE A 156 -13.97 2.79 3.29
C ILE A 156 -13.47 3.23 4.69
N GLN A 157 -14.37 3.70 5.56
CA GLN A 157 -14.02 4.11 6.91
C GLN A 157 -13.46 2.93 7.72
N ASP A 158 -14.14 1.80 7.67
CA ASP A 158 -13.76 0.58 8.37
C ASP A 158 -12.47 0.00 7.77
N TYR A 159 -12.41 -0.09 6.43
CA TYR A 159 -11.23 -0.54 5.69
C TYR A 159 -9.99 0.26 6.04
N LEU A 160 -10.07 1.59 6.15
CA LEU A 160 -8.94 2.42 6.54
C LEU A 160 -8.73 2.45 8.08
N GLY A 161 -9.69 2.04 8.89
CA GLY A 161 -9.62 2.18 10.36
C GLY A 161 -9.72 3.63 10.82
N HIS A 162 -10.63 4.42 10.23
CA HIS A 162 -10.93 5.78 10.65
C HIS A 162 -11.96 5.81 11.79
N ARG A 163 -11.57 6.31 12.97
CA ARG A 163 -12.52 6.55 14.07
C ARG A 163 -13.57 7.61 13.73
N ASN A 164 -13.13 8.71 13.13
CA ASN A 164 -14.02 9.80 12.74
C ASN A 164 -14.31 9.72 11.24
N ILE A 165 -15.58 9.51 10.90
CA ILE A 165 -16.06 9.40 9.52
C ILE A 165 -15.74 10.65 8.69
N ARG A 166 -15.56 11.83 9.30
CA ARG A 166 -15.13 13.07 8.60
C ARG A 166 -13.80 12.87 7.84
N HIS A 167 -12.92 12.00 8.33
CA HIS A 167 -11.66 11.67 7.65
C HIS A 167 -11.87 10.84 6.37
N THR A 168 -13.03 10.18 6.24
CA THR A 168 -13.42 9.39 5.07
C THR A 168 -14.32 10.18 4.13
N VAL A 169 -15.26 10.97 4.65
CA VAL A 169 -16.18 11.80 3.84
C VAL A 169 -15.43 12.70 2.86
N ARG A 170 -14.24 13.19 3.23
CA ARG A 170 -13.39 13.98 2.32
C ARG A 170 -12.99 13.27 1.01
N TYR A 171 -13.03 11.93 0.97
CA TYR A 171 -12.75 11.15 -0.24
C TYR A 171 -13.98 11.04 -1.13
N THR A 172 -15.16 10.96 -0.54
CA THR A 172 -16.42 10.71 -1.26
C THR A 172 -17.18 12.00 -1.55
N ALA A 173 -16.92 13.11 -0.84
CA ALA A 173 -17.60 14.39 -1.02
C ALA A 173 -17.37 15.02 -2.40
N SER A 174 -16.18 14.85 -2.97
CA SER A 174 -15.84 15.38 -4.30
C SER A 174 -16.10 14.40 -5.44
N ASN A 175 -16.54 13.17 -5.15
CA ASN A 175 -16.72 12.15 -6.18
C ASN A 175 -18.14 12.22 -6.76
N ALA A 176 -18.31 12.82 -7.95
CA ALA A 176 -19.57 12.86 -8.66
C ALA A 176 -20.07 11.45 -9.08
N ALA A 177 -19.16 10.48 -9.28
CA ALA A 177 -19.52 9.11 -9.65
C ALA A 177 -20.36 8.42 -8.57
N ARG A 178 -20.33 8.91 -7.32
CA ARG A 178 -21.21 8.40 -6.24
C ARG A 178 -22.70 8.55 -6.54
N PHE A 179 -23.07 9.47 -7.44
CA PHE A 179 -24.46 9.69 -7.86
C PHE A 179 -24.88 8.77 -9.01
N GLN A 180 -23.92 8.10 -9.68
CA GLN A 180 -24.24 7.17 -10.75
C GLN A 180 -24.97 5.95 -10.19
N GLY A 181 -26.12 5.62 -10.76
CA GLY A 181 -26.88 4.46 -10.37
C GLY A 181 -27.61 4.56 -9.02
N VAL A 182 -27.73 5.75 -8.41
CA VAL A 182 -28.50 5.95 -7.15
C VAL A 182 -29.95 5.47 -7.28
N TRP A 183 -30.54 5.65 -8.46
CA TRP A 183 -31.90 5.20 -8.77
C TRP A 183 -31.94 3.86 -9.53
N GLN A 184 -30.77 3.24 -9.79
CA GLN A 184 -30.68 1.98 -10.54
C GLN A 184 -30.56 0.79 -9.59
N ARG A 185 -31.23 -0.31 -9.92
CA ARG A 185 -31.15 -1.56 -9.15
C ARG A 185 -29.73 -2.15 -9.29
N LYS A 186 -28.97 -2.24 -8.19
CA LYS A 186 -27.56 -2.69 -8.20
C LYS A 186 -27.43 -4.03 -8.93
N LYS A 187 -26.74 -4.04 -10.08
CA LYS A 187 -26.14 -5.27 -10.62
C LYS A 187 -24.87 -5.58 -9.81
N ARG A 188 -24.59 -6.87 -9.57
CA ARG A 188 -23.36 -7.33 -8.90
C ARG A 188 -22.16 -6.60 -9.50
N LEU A 189 -21.33 -5.99 -8.66
CA LEU A 189 -20.07 -5.38 -9.09
C LEU A 189 -19.23 -6.46 -9.77
N VAL A 190 -18.88 -6.23 -11.03
CA VAL A 190 -17.88 -7.01 -11.74
C VAL A 190 -16.54 -6.75 -11.05
N THR A 191 -15.81 -7.82 -10.75
CA THR A 191 -14.43 -7.81 -10.25
C THR A 191 -13.51 -7.11 -11.25
N GLY A 192 -13.44 -5.79 -11.19
CA GLY A 192 -12.33 -5.04 -11.78
C GLY A 192 -11.06 -5.37 -11.00
N GLN A 193 -9.93 -5.45 -11.71
CA GLN A 193 -8.62 -5.71 -11.11
C GLN A 193 -8.38 -4.74 -9.94
N LEU A 194 -8.27 -5.30 -8.73
CA LEU A 194 -7.95 -4.53 -7.53
C LEU A 194 -6.44 -4.28 -7.54
N GLY A 195 -6.03 -3.02 -7.40
CA GLY A 195 -4.63 -2.65 -7.28
C GLY A 195 -3.96 -1.96 -8.49
N PRO A 196 -2.71 -1.50 -8.32
CA PRO A 196 -1.95 -0.79 -9.35
C PRO A 196 -1.49 -1.76 -10.46
N LYS A 197 -1.49 -1.30 -11.72
CA LYS A 197 -1.27 -2.14 -12.91
C LYS A 197 0.20 -2.47 -13.21
N CYS A 198 1.13 -2.17 -12.30
CA CYS A 198 2.55 -2.38 -12.53
C CYS A 198 2.93 -3.86 -12.44
N GLN A 199 3.76 -4.32 -13.39
CA GLN A 199 4.32 -5.67 -13.34
C GLN A 199 5.23 -5.83 -12.11
N VAL A 200 5.06 -6.94 -11.39
CA VAL A 200 5.89 -7.34 -10.27
C VAL A 200 7.37 -7.36 -10.69
N PRO A 201 8.32 -6.89 -9.85
CA PRO A 201 9.74 -7.01 -10.14
C PRO A 201 10.10 -8.48 -10.40
N ARG A 202 10.70 -8.80 -11.55
CA ARG A 202 11.34 -10.11 -11.75
C ARG A 202 12.57 -10.15 -10.86
N LEU A 203 12.76 -11.24 -10.13
CA LEU A 203 14.02 -11.50 -9.42
C LEU A 203 15.16 -11.36 -10.42
N VAL A 204 15.97 -10.33 -10.26
CA VAL A 204 17.25 -10.30 -10.96
C VAL A 204 18.03 -11.46 -10.35
N ARG A 205 18.27 -12.52 -11.14
CA ARG A 205 19.28 -13.52 -10.77
C ARG A 205 20.56 -12.73 -10.56
N LEU A 206 20.93 -12.49 -9.31
CA LEU A 206 22.28 -12.06 -8.99
C LEU A 206 23.17 -13.17 -9.52
N SER A 207 23.79 -12.93 -10.67
CA SER A 207 24.88 -13.73 -11.18
C SER A 207 25.87 -13.88 -10.04
N SER A 208 26.12 -15.13 -9.64
CA SER A 208 27.17 -15.46 -8.70
C SER A 208 28.47 -14.80 -9.14
N ILE A 209 29.03 -13.95 -8.28
CA ILE A 209 30.44 -13.57 -8.28
C ILE A 209 30.91 -13.77 -6.84
#